data_AF-A0A954Y0X4-F1
#
_entry.id   AF-A0A954Y0X4-F1
#
_cell.length_a   1.000
_cell.length_b   1.000
_cell.length_c   1.000
_cell.angle_alpha   90.00
_cell.angle_beta   90.00
_cell.angle_gamma   90.00
#
_symmetry.space_group_name_H-M   'P 1'
#
loop_
_entity.id
_entity.type
_entity.pdbx_description
1 polymer ?
#
loop_
_entity_poly.entity_id
_entity_poly.type
_entity_poly.pdbx_seq_one_letter_code
_entity_poly.pdbx_strand_id
1 'polypeptide(L)'
;MSAAEASVPPAVPRRSIVRRLHWLTWLALLAATVLVVLLEIPGFEVKSTLLRQQPFMRGGAAFAGSPNSKTAKGPLTVNEFIHGWPLTFCRRACGYGGQGWTRTRNGSQFFESIDGVPWNKHAAWSFAYDRHQWSLGALSADLLIAVGVVAFTGVAVQTWIRRRGGRVRFRIVDFLAVTTAVAVIAGWFQYQISRRAREDAVVALYSPAPADQQTGLRAEWQYRGPHWLERLAPAAYLDPCRQVTSVTIVNRGDDDIQWDRLAALSEVECLDHFGRLTPSLIDALVALPRLREVRVSNLLRGLVPSRPVYPQPVITSADELLEIRRLDNLQTLAIDDWEVLIEDVELIADMPSLTRLDLNHISATAAEIEQFRLDHPRLTVLPAPGQPSIRSLTRSRLSSPDKLLRFIACCRLQRWRWEDSKRVDPVWRQDGHLELRGTRLTDQRIDLLRNILGRTSDLVVDEKVSADQIRKLVDAAPLLVNLEADAAAATDGLLDALAQRDSLQLLSIRQGDATVAGFMQLRELPNLNILDVFQSTLTLDETDRLRSELADASVSFYRGANSQSEEIFHRPAPGDENPFGF
;
A
#
# COMPACT_ATOMS: atom_id res chain seq x y z
N MET A 1 82.14 49.35 20.55
CA MET A 1 80.74 48.96 20.81
C MET A 1 79.85 50.13 20.40
N SER A 2 79.27 50.08 19.20
CA SER A 2 78.31 51.07 18.70
C SER A 2 77.14 50.28 18.10
N ALA A 3 75.95 50.47 18.66
CA ALA A 3 74.75 49.75 18.30
C ALA A 3 74.23 50.27 16.96
N ALA A 4 74.16 49.40 15.96
CA ALA A 4 73.55 49.71 14.67
C ALA A 4 72.02 49.73 14.82
N GLU A 5 71.44 50.93 14.77
CA GLU A 5 69.99 51.13 14.63
C GLU A 5 69.50 50.50 13.32
N ALA A 6 68.76 49.40 13.44
CA ALA A 6 68.06 48.79 12.33
C ALA A 6 66.90 49.71 11.91
N SER A 7 67.06 50.40 10.78
CA SER A 7 66.02 51.22 10.15
C SER A 7 64.82 50.36 9.77
N VAL A 8 63.71 50.49 10.50
CA VAL A 8 62.42 49.86 10.18
C VAL A 8 61.96 50.38 8.82
N PRO A 9 61.73 49.51 7.81
CA PRO A 9 61.25 49.96 6.50
C PRO A 9 59.87 50.62 6.65
N PRO A 10 59.59 51.73 5.94
CA PRO A 10 58.34 52.45 6.05
C PRO A 10 57.17 51.52 5.73
N ALA A 11 56.20 51.44 6.64
CA ALA A 11 54.99 50.68 6.47
C ALA A 11 54.28 51.13 5.17
N VAL A 12 54.36 50.29 4.13
CA VAL A 12 53.68 50.52 2.87
C VAL A 12 52.19 50.73 3.17
N PRO A 13 51.59 51.87 2.82
CA PRO A 13 50.22 52.16 3.18
C PRO A 13 49.28 51.11 2.56
N ARG A 14 48.71 50.23 3.41
CA ARG A 14 47.71 49.20 3.06
C ARG A 14 46.42 49.77 2.46
N ARG A 15 46.27 51.11 2.42
CA ARG A 15 45.16 51.80 1.76
C ARG A 15 45.38 51.84 0.24
N SER A 16 44.94 50.81 -0.47
CA SER A 16 44.26 50.95 -1.79
C SER A 16 44.02 49.63 -2.55
N ILE A 17 44.10 48.44 -1.93
CA ILE A 17 43.76 47.19 -2.66
C ILE A 17 42.36 47.29 -3.29
N VAL A 18 41.40 47.89 -2.57
CA VAL A 18 40.02 48.12 -3.03
C VAL A 18 39.94 49.12 -4.19
N ARG A 19 40.78 50.17 -4.20
CA ARG A 19 40.84 51.16 -5.30
C ARG A 19 41.55 50.64 -6.56
N ARG A 20 42.23 49.50 -6.49
CA ARG A 20 42.93 48.88 -7.64
C ARG A 20 42.12 47.78 -8.34
N LEU A 21 40.88 47.53 -7.90
CA LEU A 21 40.01 46.59 -8.59
C LEU A 21 39.49 47.21 -9.88
N HIS A 22 39.46 46.42 -10.94
CA HIS A 22 38.91 46.86 -12.22
C HIS A 22 37.38 47.00 -12.10
N TRP A 23 36.77 47.94 -12.82
CA TRP A 23 35.31 48.18 -12.74
C TRP A 23 34.48 46.93 -13.09
N LEU A 24 34.94 46.10 -14.04
CA LEU A 24 34.31 44.81 -14.34
C LEU A 24 34.31 43.84 -13.15
N THR A 25 35.33 43.87 -12.31
CA THR A 25 35.36 43.05 -11.10
C THR A 25 34.25 43.49 -10.14
N TRP A 26 34.03 44.80 -10.01
CA TRP A 26 32.90 45.32 -9.23
C TRP A 26 31.56 44.90 -9.80
N LEU A 27 31.40 44.96 -11.12
CA LEU A 27 30.16 44.52 -11.77
C LEU A 27 29.91 43.01 -11.59
N ALA A 28 30.96 42.19 -11.70
CA ALA A 28 30.87 40.74 -11.47
C ALA A 28 30.55 40.41 -9.99
N LEU A 29 31.15 41.13 -9.05
CA LEU A 29 30.85 41.00 -7.61
C LEU A 29 29.40 41.39 -7.32
N LEU A 30 28.90 42.48 -7.89
CA LEU A 30 27.52 42.91 -7.75
C LEU A 30 26.56 41.85 -8.31
N ALA A 31 26.80 41.35 -9.52
CA ALA A 31 25.98 40.32 -10.14
C ALA A 31 25.96 39.01 -9.32
N ALA A 32 27.12 38.55 -8.84
CA ALA A 32 27.23 37.38 -7.98
C ALA A 32 26.50 37.58 -6.65
N THR A 33 26.62 38.77 -6.05
CA THR A 33 25.93 39.11 -4.79
C THR A 33 24.42 39.09 -4.98
N VAL A 34 23.90 39.70 -6.05
CA VAL A 34 22.47 39.68 -6.37
C VAL A 34 21.98 38.25 -6.59
N LEU A 35 22.74 37.42 -7.32
CA LEU A 35 22.40 36.02 -7.56
C LEU A 35 22.31 35.22 -6.25
N VAL A 36 23.31 35.34 -5.37
CA VAL A 36 23.33 34.68 -4.07
C VAL A 36 22.17 35.16 -3.20
N VAL A 37 21.90 36.46 -3.18
CA VAL A 37 20.76 37.03 -2.46
C VAL A 37 19.43 36.44 -2.95
N LEU A 38 19.24 36.33 -4.28
CA LEU A 38 18.04 35.74 -4.87
C LEU A 38 17.92 34.23 -4.59
N LEU A 39 19.04 33.53 -4.36
CA LEU A 39 19.05 32.12 -3.98
C LEU A 39 18.75 31.92 -2.49
N GLU A 40 19.32 32.74 -1.60
CA GLU A 40 19.25 32.51 -0.15
C GLU A 40 18.04 33.15 0.52
N ILE A 41 17.72 34.40 0.15
CA ILE A 41 16.76 35.23 0.92
C ILE A 41 15.30 34.89 0.60
N PRO A 42 14.86 34.80 -0.66
CA PRO A 42 13.48 34.44 -0.96
C PRO A 42 13.16 33.04 -0.44
N GLY A 43 12.08 32.93 0.33
CA GLY A 43 11.62 31.65 0.83
C GLY A 43 11.02 30.82 -0.30
N PHE A 44 11.50 29.60 -0.47
CA PHE A 44 10.96 28.64 -1.41
C PHE A 44 9.77 27.91 -0.77
N GLU A 45 8.62 27.95 -1.41
CA GLU A 45 7.39 27.35 -0.88
C GLU A 45 7.48 25.82 -0.94
N VAL A 46 7.38 25.17 0.22
CA VAL A 46 7.45 23.71 0.30
C VAL A 46 6.06 23.13 0.26
N LYS A 47 5.74 22.40 -0.82
CA LYS A 47 4.56 21.54 -0.86
C LYS A 47 4.73 20.43 0.18
N SER A 48 3.68 20.14 0.93
CA SER A 48 3.70 19.24 2.10
C SER A 48 4.31 17.85 1.84
N THR A 49 4.34 17.39 0.59
CA THR A 49 4.96 16.13 0.14
C THR A 49 6.49 16.14 0.25
N LEU A 50 7.17 17.27 -0.01
CA LEU A 50 8.64 17.36 0.01
C LEU A 50 9.23 17.42 1.43
N LEU A 51 8.40 17.71 2.44
CA LEU A 51 8.85 17.87 3.84
C LEU A 51 9.39 16.57 4.46
N ARG A 52 9.12 15.39 3.89
CA ARG A 52 9.54 14.11 4.47
C ARG A 52 11.02 13.75 4.25
N GLN A 53 11.73 14.41 3.34
CA GLN A 53 13.02 13.91 2.82
C GLN A 53 14.29 14.52 3.45
N GLN A 54 14.22 15.56 4.30
CA GLN A 54 15.44 16.20 4.84
C GLN A 54 15.84 15.75 6.27
N PRO A 55 17.13 15.46 6.55
CA PRO A 55 17.59 14.88 7.83
C PRO A 55 17.41 15.81 9.04
N PHE A 56 17.41 17.13 8.86
CA PHE A 56 17.07 18.10 9.92
C PHE A 56 15.60 17.97 10.38
N MET A 57 14.74 17.30 9.61
CA MET A 57 13.30 17.17 9.86
C MET A 57 12.93 15.99 10.77
N ARG A 58 13.85 15.07 11.09
CA ARG A 58 13.52 13.90 11.94
C ARG A 58 13.28 14.24 13.42
N GLY A 59 13.67 15.44 13.88
CA GLY A 59 13.56 15.86 15.29
C GLY A 59 12.55 16.97 15.59
N GLY A 60 12.01 17.66 14.57
CA GLY A 60 11.09 18.78 14.75
C GLY A 60 9.69 18.43 14.27
N ALA A 61 8.71 18.40 15.17
CA ALA A 61 7.30 18.30 14.80
C ALA A 61 6.97 19.36 13.73
N ALA A 62 6.26 18.98 12.67
CA ALA A 62 5.79 19.95 11.68
C ALA A 62 5.09 21.12 12.39
N PHE A 63 5.29 22.36 11.90
CA PHE A 63 4.63 23.54 12.47
C PHE A 63 3.10 23.37 12.54
N ALA A 64 2.55 22.60 11.61
CA ALA A 64 1.25 21.98 11.71
C ALA A 64 1.31 20.84 12.74
N GLY A 65 1.14 21.18 14.02
CA GLY A 65 0.80 20.18 15.03
C GLY A 65 -0.37 19.35 14.54
N SER A 66 -0.32 18.03 14.77
CA SER A 66 -1.39 17.11 14.40
C SER A 66 -2.75 17.70 14.78
N PRO A 67 -3.76 17.70 13.89
CA PRO A 67 -5.08 18.31 14.12
C PRO A 67 -5.88 17.68 15.30
N ASN A 68 -5.27 16.81 16.09
CA ASN A 68 -5.89 16.08 17.19
C ASN A 68 -5.95 16.84 18.53
N SER A 69 -5.45 18.08 18.64
CA SER A 69 -5.70 18.88 19.85
C SER A 69 -7.13 19.44 19.82
N LYS A 70 -8.06 18.75 20.49
CA LYS A 70 -9.50 19.06 20.54
C LYS A 70 -9.88 20.48 21.02
N THR A 71 -8.93 21.28 21.50
CA THR A 71 -9.18 22.57 22.17
C THR A 71 -8.63 23.80 21.45
N ALA A 72 -7.82 23.65 20.40
CA ALA A 72 -7.32 24.78 19.60
C ALA A 72 -7.69 24.57 18.13
N LYS A 73 -8.52 25.46 17.56
CA LYS A 73 -8.73 25.50 16.11
C LYS A 73 -7.41 25.95 15.46
N GLY A 74 -6.61 24.97 15.05
CA GLY A 74 -5.43 25.18 14.22
C GLY A 74 -5.76 25.93 12.93
N PRO A 75 -4.75 26.39 12.20
CA PRO A 75 -4.95 27.08 10.94
C PRO A 75 -5.61 26.14 9.92
N LEU A 76 -6.49 26.69 9.07
CA LEU A 76 -7.17 25.91 8.04
C LEU A 76 -6.18 25.41 7.00
N THR A 77 -5.21 26.26 6.66
CA THR A 77 -4.09 25.93 5.78
C THR A 77 -2.81 26.56 6.32
N VAL A 78 -1.68 25.88 6.11
CA VAL A 78 -0.35 26.41 6.46
C VAL A 78 0.50 26.33 5.20
N ASN A 79 0.98 27.50 4.76
CA ASN A 79 2.02 27.57 3.75
C ASN A 79 3.36 27.65 4.44
N GLU A 80 4.31 26.87 3.94
CA GLU A 80 5.62 26.77 4.53
C GLU A 80 6.67 27.20 3.52
N PHE A 81 7.66 27.97 3.97
CA PHE A 81 8.75 28.41 3.14
C PHE A 81 10.10 28.07 3.76
N ILE A 82 11.05 27.66 2.91
CA ILE A 82 12.43 27.37 3.29
C ILE A 82 13.40 28.37 2.66
N HIS A 83 14.30 28.89 3.49
CA HIS A 83 15.32 29.87 3.13
C HIS A 83 16.71 29.24 3.24
N GLY A 84 17.62 29.69 2.38
CA GLY A 84 18.98 29.18 2.30
C GLY A 84 19.26 28.26 1.11
N TRP A 85 20.53 28.26 0.72
CA TRP A 85 21.12 27.40 -0.29
C TRP A 85 22.65 27.36 -0.08
N PRO A 86 23.30 26.18 -0.07
CA PRO A 86 22.72 24.85 -0.26
C PRO A 86 22.03 24.29 0.99
N LEU A 87 22.22 24.87 2.18
CA LEU A 87 21.61 24.40 3.42
C LEU A 87 20.34 25.20 3.73
N THR A 88 19.36 24.58 4.37
CA THR A 88 18.18 25.34 4.83
C THR A 88 18.48 25.94 6.20
N PHE A 89 18.58 27.26 6.30
CA PHE A 89 18.86 27.93 7.56
C PHE A 89 17.64 28.49 8.28
N CYS A 90 16.55 28.76 7.55
CA CYS A 90 15.31 29.27 8.13
C CYS A 90 14.11 28.61 7.47
N ARG A 91 13.19 28.15 8.31
CA ARG A 91 11.88 27.63 7.91
C ARG A 91 10.83 28.54 8.52
N ARG A 92 9.90 29.01 7.70
CA ARG A 92 8.78 29.84 8.17
C ARG A 92 7.45 29.21 7.81
N ALA A 93 6.46 29.39 8.69
CA ALA A 93 5.10 28.96 8.46
C ALA A 93 4.17 30.16 8.54
N CYS A 94 3.33 30.30 7.52
CA CYS A 94 2.26 31.29 7.42
C CYS A 94 0.93 30.54 7.41
N GLY A 95 0.13 30.69 8.46
CA GLY A 95 -1.14 29.98 8.60
C GLY A 95 -2.32 30.88 8.29
N TYR A 96 -3.33 30.32 7.64
CA TYR A 96 -4.53 31.04 7.24
C TYR A 96 -5.72 30.57 8.05
N GLY A 97 -6.32 31.49 8.81
CA GLY A 97 -7.39 31.18 9.76
C GLY A 97 -6.89 30.54 11.05
N GLY A 98 -7.79 30.35 12.02
CA GLY A 98 -7.45 29.81 13.35
C GLY A 98 -7.09 30.88 14.39
N GLN A 99 -7.18 30.50 15.67
CA GLN A 99 -6.90 31.41 16.78
C GLN A 99 -5.37 31.48 16.99
N GLY A 100 -4.81 32.69 17.00
CA GLY A 100 -3.36 32.91 17.17
C GLY A 100 -2.54 32.94 15.87
N TRP A 101 -3.19 32.92 14.70
CA TRP A 101 -2.56 33.12 13.40
C TRP A 101 -3.00 34.47 12.83
N THR A 102 -2.06 35.25 12.28
CA THR A 102 -2.33 36.60 11.81
C THR A 102 -3.32 36.59 10.64
N ARG A 103 -4.34 37.42 10.80
CA ARG A 103 -5.60 37.40 10.05
C ARG A 103 -5.40 38.03 8.67
N THR A 104 -4.93 37.30 7.65
CA THR A 104 -5.09 37.76 6.26
C THR A 104 -6.48 37.40 5.75
N ARG A 105 -7.35 38.43 5.68
CA ARG A 105 -8.63 38.42 4.94
C ARG A 105 -8.35 37.93 3.51
N ASN A 106 -9.07 36.90 3.08
CA ASN A 106 -9.06 36.30 1.74
C ASN A 106 -7.73 35.68 1.29
N GLY A 107 -7.49 34.44 1.73
CA GLY A 107 -6.40 33.62 1.20
C GLY A 107 -6.40 33.52 -0.33
N SER A 108 -7.57 33.54 -0.98
CA SER A 108 -7.69 33.36 -2.44
C SER A 108 -6.98 34.42 -3.31
N GLN A 109 -6.81 35.67 -2.84
CA GLN A 109 -6.21 36.74 -3.66
C GLN A 109 -4.67 36.72 -3.70
N PHE A 110 -4.01 35.98 -2.80
CA PHE A 110 -2.55 35.78 -2.86
C PHE A 110 -2.15 34.49 -3.60
N PHE A 111 -3.11 33.66 -4.00
CA PHE A 111 -2.86 32.40 -4.72
C PHE A 111 -2.81 32.54 -6.25
N GLU A 112 -2.99 33.76 -6.80
CA GLU A 112 -2.89 34.01 -8.24
C GLU A 112 -1.43 34.17 -8.71
N SER A 113 -0.69 33.07 -8.60
CA SER A 113 0.06 32.43 -9.69
C SER A 113 0.98 31.38 -9.06
N ILE A 114 0.52 30.13 -9.12
CA ILE A 114 1.31 28.96 -8.70
C ILE A 114 2.62 28.88 -9.52
N ASP A 115 2.69 29.59 -10.65
CA ASP A 115 3.80 29.53 -11.62
C ASP A 115 4.87 30.62 -11.44
N GLY A 116 4.75 31.49 -10.44
CA GLY A 116 5.74 32.54 -10.17
C GLY A 116 7.02 32.05 -9.48
N VAL A 117 8.18 32.61 -9.89
CA VAL A 117 9.47 32.39 -9.23
C VAL A 117 9.40 32.87 -7.76
N PRO A 118 10.06 32.19 -6.79
CA PRO A 118 10.03 32.62 -5.40
C PRO A 118 10.32 34.11 -5.22
N TRP A 119 11.36 34.65 -5.84
CA TRP A 119 11.74 36.06 -5.69
C TRP A 119 10.76 37.08 -6.30
N ASN A 120 9.72 36.65 -7.02
CA ASN A 120 8.66 37.55 -7.51
C ASN A 120 7.42 37.53 -6.59
N LYS A 121 7.32 36.57 -5.67
CA LYS A 121 6.20 36.47 -4.73
C LYS A 121 6.47 37.36 -3.52
N HIS A 122 5.59 38.32 -3.23
CA HIS A 122 5.72 39.15 -2.02
C HIS A 122 5.81 38.31 -0.74
N ALA A 123 5.01 37.24 -0.65
CA ALA A 123 5.05 36.29 0.47
C ALA A 123 6.40 35.57 0.60
N ALA A 124 7.19 35.45 -0.47
CA ALA A 124 8.53 34.87 -0.40
C ALA A 124 9.52 35.78 0.35
N TRP A 125 9.31 37.10 0.34
CA TRP A 125 10.18 38.10 0.97
C TRP A 125 9.74 38.54 2.36
N SER A 126 8.46 38.38 2.69
CA SER A 126 7.92 38.96 3.93
C SER A 126 8.54 38.35 5.18
N PHE A 127 9.04 39.22 6.06
CA PHE A 127 9.50 38.89 7.41
C PHE A 127 8.38 38.93 8.47
N ALA A 128 7.15 39.27 8.07
CA ALA A 128 5.98 39.11 8.93
C ALA A 128 5.50 37.65 8.83
N TYR A 129 5.65 36.89 9.92
CA TYR A 129 5.31 35.47 9.97
C TYR A 129 4.72 35.10 11.34
N ASP A 130 3.95 34.02 11.36
CA ASP A 130 3.36 33.50 12.60
C ASP A 130 4.36 32.63 13.37
N ARG A 131 5.17 31.84 12.66
CA ARG A 131 6.20 30.97 13.26
C ARG A 131 7.43 30.83 12.38
N HIS A 132 8.59 30.70 13.02
CA HIS A 132 9.88 30.50 12.37
C HIS A 132 10.76 29.53 13.16
N GLN A 133 11.66 28.83 12.47
CA GLN A 133 12.70 27.98 13.03
C GLN A 133 14.01 28.28 12.33
N TRP A 134 15.01 28.67 13.11
CA TRP A 134 16.35 28.99 12.64
C TRP A 134 17.33 27.87 12.95
N SER A 135 18.25 27.65 12.02
CA SER A 135 19.47 26.87 12.23
C SER A 135 20.66 27.80 12.05
N LEU A 136 21.18 28.32 13.16
CA LEU A 136 22.32 29.25 13.14
C LEU A 136 23.58 28.62 12.52
N GLY A 137 23.76 27.30 12.67
CA GLY A 137 24.83 26.56 12.03
C GLY A 137 24.70 26.54 10.51
N ALA A 138 23.51 26.24 10.00
CA ALA A 138 23.23 26.28 8.55
C ALA A 138 23.34 27.72 8.01
N LEU A 139 22.87 28.72 8.75
CA LEU A 139 23.00 30.14 8.37
C LEU A 139 24.47 30.53 8.21
N SER A 140 25.30 30.14 9.17
CA SER A 140 26.73 30.47 9.16
C SER A 140 27.44 29.77 8.00
N ALA A 141 27.09 28.51 7.72
CA ALA A 141 27.64 27.74 6.62
C ALA A 141 27.22 28.31 5.25
N ASP A 142 25.95 28.64 5.06
CA ASP A 142 25.46 29.31 3.85
C ASP A 142 26.13 30.68 3.67
N LEU A 143 26.22 31.50 4.72
CA LEU A 143 26.92 32.79 4.64
C LEU A 143 28.40 32.64 4.24
N LEU A 144 29.09 31.61 4.75
CA LEU A 144 30.46 31.31 4.34
C LEU A 144 30.53 30.88 2.87
N ILE A 145 29.57 30.09 2.40
CA ILE A 145 29.47 29.67 0.99
C ILE A 145 29.17 30.89 0.10
N ALA A 146 28.21 31.75 0.47
CA ALA A 146 27.90 33.01 -0.19
C ALA A 146 29.14 33.90 -0.35
N VAL A 147 29.82 34.20 0.76
CA VAL A 147 31.04 35.00 0.77
C VAL A 147 32.13 34.32 -0.08
N GLY A 148 32.26 33.00 0.02
CA GLY A 148 33.17 32.21 -0.78
C GLY A 148 32.92 32.34 -2.29
N VAL A 149 31.66 32.20 -2.74
CA VAL A 149 31.25 32.35 -4.13
C VAL A 149 31.56 33.76 -4.65
N VAL A 150 31.15 34.80 -3.92
CA VAL A 150 31.39 36.20 -4.31
C VAL A 150 32.89 36.50 -4.34
N ALA A 151 33.65 36.11 -3.32
CA ALA A 151 35.10 36.30 -3.26
C ALA A 151 35.80 35.55 -4.40
N PHE A 152 35.43 34.30 -4.66
CA PHE A 152 35.96 33.50 -5.75
C PHE A 152 35.69 34.15 -7.11
N THR A 153 34.47 34.61 -7.38
CA THR A 153 34.14 35.34 -8.61
C THR A 153 34.99 36.59 -8.76
N GLY A 154 35.15 37.39 -7.70
CA GLY A 154 36.01 38.57 -7.70
C GLY A 154 37.48 38.24 -8.01
N VAL A 155 38.03 37.24 -7.33
CA VAL A 155 39.42 36.78 -7.52
C VAL A 155 39.61 36.23 -8.93
N ALA A 156 38.71 35.38 -9.42
CA ALA A 156 38.78 34.80 -10.75
C ALA A 156 38.76 35.87 -11.84
N VAL A 157 37.80 36.81 -11.78
CA VAL A 157 37.69 37.91 -12.74
C VAL A 157 38.91 38.85 -12.66
N GLN A 158 39.33 39.24 -11.46
CA GLN A 158 40.49 40.12 -11.29
C GLN A 158 41.79 39.44 -11.76
N THR A 159 41.96 38.14 -11.51
CA THR A 159 43.11 37.37 -11.96
C THR A 159 43.11 37.23 -13.48
N TRP A 160 41.94 36.97 -14.08
CA TRP A 160 41.76 36.94 -15.53
C TRP A 160 42.14 38.28 -16.17
N ILE A 161 41.72 39.41 -15.60
CA ILE A 161 42.08 40.77 -16.07
C ILE A 161 43.58 41.05 -15.90
N ARG A 162 44.16 40.69 -14.75
CA ARG A 162 45.59 40.92 -14.47
C ARG A 162 46.51 40.11 -15.38
N ARG A 163 46.18 38.83 -15.63
CA ARG A 163 46.90 37.97 -16.59
C ARG A 163 46.90 38.54 -18.02
N ARG A 164 46.10 39.57 -18.30
CA ARG A 164 45.93 40.19 -19.62
C ARG A 164 46.38 41.64 -19.69
N GLY A 165 47.14 42.09 -18.70
CA GLY A 165 47.68 43.45 -18.68
C GLY A 165 46.63 44.53 -18.40
N GLY A 166 45.56 44.20 -17.68
CA GLY A 166 44.59 45.19 -17.19
C GLY A 166 43.59 45.71 -18.23
N ARG A 167 43.67 45.26 -19.50
CA ARG A 167 42.68 45.57 -20.54
C ARG A 167 41.78 44.36 -20.79
N VAL A 168 40.52 44.63 -21.10
CA VAL A 168 39.52 43.63 -21.50
C VAL A 168 39.84 43.17 -22.92
N ARG A 169 40.82 42.29 -23.06
CA ARG A 169 41.13 41.62 -24.33
C ARG A 169 40.56 40.22 -24.25
N PHE A 170 39.56 39.90 -25.07
CA PHE A 170 39.08 38.53 -25.24
C PHE A 170 40.06 37.79 -26.15
N ARG A 171 40.53 36.62 -25.72
CA ARG A 171 41.32 35.71 -26.55
C ARG A 171 40.36 34.68 -27.14
N ILE A 172 40.77 34.06 -28.24
CA ILE A 172 40.03 32.94 -28.84
C ILE A 172 39.73 31.85 -27.80
N VAL A 173 40.65 31.60 -26.86
CA VAL A 173 40.48 30.61 -25.78
C VAL A 173 39.30 30.94 -24.85
N ASP A 174 39.00 32.21 -24.54
CA ASP A 174 37.83 32.52 -23.69
C ASP A 174 36.54 32.39 -24.46
N PHE A 175 36.56 32.81 -25.72
CA PHE A 175 35.42 32.60 -26.59
C PHE A 175 35.12 31.11 -26.67
N LEU A 176 36.14 30.27 -26.84
CA LEU A 176 36.01 28.81 -26.82
C LEU A 176 35.47 28.32 -25.48
N ALA A 177 36.03 28.75 -24.34
CA ALA A 177 35.58 28.32 -23.02
C ALA A 177 34.12 28.69 -22.73
N VAL A 178 33.72 29.92 -23.04
CA VAL A 178 32.33 30.40 -22.90
C VAL A 178 31.42 29.61 -23.85
N THR A 179 31.83 29.44 -25.11
CA THR A 179 31.05 28.66 -26.09
C THR A 179 30.89 27.21 -25.65
N THR A 180 31.93 26.58 -25.11
CA THR A 180 31.86 25.23 -24.55
C THR A 180 30.91 25.17 -23.36
N ALA A 181 30.97 26.12 -22.41
CA ALA A 181 30.04 26.15 -21.28
C ALA A 181 28.59 26.31 -21.74
N VAL A 182 28.33 27.21 -22.69
CA VAL A 182 27.00 27.40 -23.30
C VAL A 182 26.56 26.12 -24.02
N ALA A 183 27.44 25.48 -24.79
CA ALA A 183 27.14 24.25 -25.51
C ALA A 183 26.83 23.09 -24.55
N VAL A 184 27.54 22.97 -23.42
CA VAL A 184 27.25 21.96 -22.39
C VAL A 184 25.90 22.21 -21.74
N ILE A 185 25.59 23.47 -21.36
CA ILE A 185 24.29 23.83 -20.76
C ILE A 185 23.16 23.58 -21.76
N ALA A 186 23.33 24.01 -23.02
CA ALA A 186 22.35 23.82 -24.08
C ALA A 186 22.17 22.33 -24.42
N GLY A 187 23.26 21.55 -24.47
CA GLY A 187 23.22 20.11 -24.69
C GLY A 187 22.51 19.37 -23.55
N TRP A 188 22.80 19.73 -22.30
CA TRP A 188 22.08 19.20 -21.14
C TRP A 188 20.58 19.56 -21.20
N PHE A 189 20.24 20.80 -21.53
CA PHE A 189 18.85 21.23 -21.64
C PHE A 189 18.11 20.52 -22.79
N GLN A 190 18.75 20.36 -23.95
CA GLN A 190 18.21 19.61 -25.09
C GLN A 190 18.02 18.13 -24.76
N TYR A 191 18.92 17.53 -23.96
CA TYR A 191 18.75 16.18 -23.45
C TYR A 191 17.51 16.07 -22.54
N GLN A 192 17.29 17.04 -21.64
CA GLN A 192 16.11 17.08 -20.79
C GLN A 192 14.82 17.24 -21.60
N ILE A 193 14.79 18.14 -22.60
CA ILE A 193 13.65 18.29 -23.53
C ILE A 193 13.37 16.96 -24.24
N SER A 194 14.41 16.32 -24.78
CA SER A 194 14.27 15.08 -25.54
C SER A 194 13.79 13.93 -24.67
N ARG A 195 14.25 13.88 -23.41
CA ARG A 195 13.77 12.92 -22.41
C ARG A 195 12.31 13.17 -22.07
N ARG A 196 11.95 14.42 -21.79
CA ARG A 196 10.59 14.84 -21.49
C ARG A 196 9.62 14.48 -22.62
N ALA A 197 10.00 14.75 -23.87
CA ALA A 197 9.19 14.40 -25.04
C ALA A 197 8.93 12.89 -25.15
N ARG A 198 9.89 12.03 -24.77
CA ARG A 198 9.67 10.58 -24.71
C ARG A 198 8.68 10.19 -23.61
N GLU A 199 8.81 10.77 -22.42
CA GLU A 199 7.88 10.53 -21.32
C GLU A 199 6.48 11.01 -21.67
N ASP A 200 6.34 12.20 -22.24
CA ASP A 200 5.06 12.74 -22.69
C ASP A 200 4.44 11.89 -23.80
N ALA A 201 5.23 11.32 -24.72
CA ALA A 201 4.74 10.41 -25.75
C ALA A 201 4.16 9.11 -25.16
N VAL A 202 4.78 8.58 -24.08
CA VAL A 202 4.27 7.42 -23.36
C VAL A 202 2.98 7.79 -22.61
N VAL A 203 2.98 8.90 -21.88
CA VAL A 203 1.79 9.36 -21.15
C VAL A 203 0.64 9.63 -22.12
N ALA A 204 0.89 10.26 -23.27
CA ALA A 204 -0.11 10.52 -24.29
C ALA A 204 -0.72 9.25 -24.89
N LEU A 205 0.06 8.15 -24.98
CA LEU A 205 -0.45 6.86 -25.44
C LEU A 205 -1.52 6.28 -24.52
N TYR A 206 -1.41 6.54 -23.22
CA TYR A 206 -2.31 6.01 -22.18
C TYR A 206 -3.22 7.07 -21.55
N SER A 207 -3.12 8.32 -22.02
CA SER A 207 -3.97 9.40 -21.54
C SER A 207 -5.38 9.13 -22.04
N PRO A 208 -6.39 9.08 -21.16
CA PRO A 208 -7.72 8.63 -21.54
C PRO A 208 -8.31 9.54 -22.61
N ALA A 209 -8.85 8.95 -23.69
CA ALA A 209 -9.79 9.66 -24.56
C ALA A 209 -11.06 10.01 -23.72
N PRO A 210 -11.84 11.04 -24.10
CA PRO A 210 -12.80 11.67 -23.19
C PRO A 210 -13.83 10.69 -22.58
N ALA A 211 -13.96 10.80 -21.25
CA ALA A 211 -15.00 10.33 -20.32
C ALA A 211 -15.38 8.83 -20.25
N ASP A 212 -15.21 8.04 -21.32
CA ASP A 212 -15.78 6.68 -21.39
C ASP A 212 -14.74 5.55 -21.45
N GLN A 213 -13.44 5.87 -21.51
CA GLN A 213 -12.40 4.85 -21.58
C GLN A 213 -12.00 4.31 -20.21
N GLN A 214 -11.99 2.98 -20.13
CA GLN A 214 -11.88 2.16 -18.93
C GLN A 214 -10.43 1.99 -18.46
N THR A 215 -9.46 2.38 -19.28
CA THR A 215 -8.02 2.34 -19.00
C THR A 215 -7.44 3.74 -19.07
N GLY A 216 -6.68 4.15 -18.06
CA GLY A 216 -6.07 5.47 -18.05
C GLY A 216 -4.80 5.51 -17.23
N LEU A 217 -3.80 6.22 -17.75
CA LEU A 217 -2.58 6.53 -17.02
C LEU A 217 -2.59 7.99 -16.63
N ARG A 218 -2.37 8.25 -15.35
CA ARG A 218 -2.13 9.58 -14.81
C ARG A 218 -0.70 9.64 -14.29
N ALA A 219 0.11 10.49 -14.90
CA ALA A 219 1.46 10.76 -14.43
C ALA A 219 1.49 11.95 -13.47
N GLU A 220 2.39 11.89 -12.50
CA GLU A 220 2.80 13.04 -11.68
C GLU A 220 4.22 13.43 -12.06
N TRP A 221 4.38 14.70 -12.41
CA TRP A 221 5.67 15.26 -12.80
C TRP A 221 6.30 16.03 -11.65
N GLN A 222 7.54 15.70 -11.35
CA GLN A 222 8.33 16.38 -10.33
C GLN A 222 9.62 16.91 -10.93
N TYR A 223 10.07 18.06 -10.42
CA TYR A 223 11.31 18.69 -10.84
C TYR A 223 12.52 17.88 -10.36
N ARG A 224 13.42 17.50 -11.28
CA ARG A 224 14.65 16.74 -11.01
C ARG A 224 15.92 17.50 -11.39
N GLY A 225 15.79 18.80 -11.67
CA GLY A 225 16.93 19.67 -11.94
C GLY A 225 17.64 20.16 -10.67
N PRO A 226 18.71 20.96 -10.81
CA PRO A 226 19.39 21.55 -9.67
C PRO A 226 18.49 22.50 -8.87
N HIS A 227 18.42 22.35 -7.54
CA HIS A 227 17.55 23.19 -6.69
C HIS A 227 17.77 24.71 -6.84
N TRP A 228 18.99 25.15 -7.13
CA TRP A 228 19.25 26.58 -7.34
C TRP A 228 18.51 27.12 -8.57
N LEU A 229 18.29 26.29 -9.59
CA LEU A 229 17.63 26.70 -10.82
C LEU A 229 16.11 26.85 -10.60
N GLU A 230 15.51 26.00 -9.77
CA GLU A 230 14.12 26.12 -9.30
C GLU A 230 13.85 27.44 -8.56
N ARG A 231 14.86 27.97 -7.87
CA ARG A 231 14.77 29.26 -7.17
C ARG A 231 14.90 30.46 -8.09
N LEU A 232 15.55 30.32 -9.25
CA LEU A 232 15.87 31.44 -10.15
C LEU A 232 14.93 31.58 -11.33
N ALA A 233 14.34 30.48 -11.80
CA ALA A 233 13.54 30.46 -13.02
C ALA A 233 12.06 30.15 -12.74
N PRO A 234 11.12 30.72 -13.52
CA PRO A 234 9.71 30.35 -13.47
C PRO A 234 9.50 28.87 -13.83
N ALA A 235 8.45 28.27 -13.26
CA ALA A 235 8.11 26.87 -13.48
C ALA A 235 8.02 26.50 -14.97
N ALA A 236 7.46 27.38 -15.81
CA ALA A 236 7.32 27.17 -17.25
C ALA A 236 8.65 26.96 -17.99
N TYR A 237 9.76 27.57 -17.52
CA TYR A 237 11.08 27.36 -18.12
C TYR A 237 11.77 26.08 -17.62
N LEU A 238 11.23 25.48 -16.56
CA LEU A 238 11.76 24.31 -15.89
C LEU A 238 11.00 23.03 -16.24
N ASP A 239 9.95 23.14 -17.05
CA ASP A 239 9.18 22.00 -17.54
C ASP A 239 10.07 20.92 -18.19
N PRO A 240 11.13 21.23 -18.97
CA PRO A 240 12.04 20.21 -19.48
C PRO A 240 12.72 19.38 -18.38
N CYS A 241 12.95 19.97 -17.20
CA CYS A 241 13.57 19.30 -16.06
C CYS A 241 12.56 18.56 -15.17
N ARG A 242 11.26 18.59 -15.51
CA ARG A 242 10.23 17.86 -14.80
C ARG A 242 10.07 16.48 -15.42
N GLN A 243 10.30 15.45 -14.62
CA GLN A 243 10.25 14.05 -15.04
C GLN A 243 9.07 13.35 -14.36
N VAL A 244 8.54 12.31 -15.00
CA VAL A 244 7.51 11.45 -14.41
C VAL A 244 8.13 10.65 -13.26
N THR A 245 7.57 10.81 -12.06
CA THR A 245 8.11 10.17 -10.83
C THR A 245 7.10 9.29 -10.13
N SER A 246 5.81 9.62 -10.26
CA SER A 246 4.71 8.78 -9.84
C SER A 246 3.80 8.53 -11.02
N VAL A 247 3.31 7.30 -11.14
CA VAL A 247 2.36 6.91 -12.18
C VAL A 247 1.19 6.20 -11.51
N THR A 248 -0.02 6.68 -11.78
CA THR A 248 -1.24 5.99 -11.44
C THR A 248 -1.82 5.34 -12.69
N ILE A 249 -1.98 4.03 -12.68
CA ILE A 249 -2.54 3.26 -13.79
C ILE A 249 -3.89 2.72 -13.34
N VAL A 250 -4.92 2.95 -14.14
CA VAL A 250 -6.23 2.32 -13.97
C VAL A 250 -6.40 1.35 -15.11
N ASN A 251 -6.41 0.05 -14.82
CA ASN A 251 -6.67 -1.01 -15.79
C ASN A 251 -7.94 -1.79 -15.38
N ARG A 252 -8.99 -1.70 -16.18
CA ARG A 252 -10.26 -2.40 -15.93
C ARG A 252 -10.44 -3.70 -16.69
N GLY A 253 -9.39 -4.22 -17.32
CA GLY A 253 -9.39 -5.57 -17.90
C GLY A 253 -9.16 -5.64 -19.40
N ASP A 254 -8.31 -4.76 -19.95
CA ASP A 254 -7.84 -4.90 -21.33
C ASP A 254 -6.41 -5.43 -21.34
N ASP A 255 -6.19 -6.57 -22.01
CA ASP A 255 -4.87 -7.20 -22.18
C ASP A 255 -4.03 -6.49 -23.27
N ASP A 256 -4.62 -5.55 -24.02
CA ASP A 256 -3.98 -4.84 -25.15
C ASP A 256 -3.06 -3.67 -24.72
N ILE A 257 -2.79 -3.52 -23.43
CA ILE A 257 -1.89 -2.46 -22.94
C ILE A 257 -0.43 -2.84 -23.26
N GLN A 258 0.25 -2.00 -24.05
CA GLN A 258 1.65 -2.18 -24.45
C GLN A 258 2.64 -1.89 -23.30
N TRP A 259 2.64 -2.70 -22.24
CA TRP A 259 3.39 -2.46 -21.00
C TRP A 259 4.88 -2.16 -21.20
N ASP A 260 5.52 -2.73 -22.22
CA ASP A 260 6.93 -2.51 -22.55
C ASP A 260 7.32 -1.03 -22.69
N ARG A 261 6.38 -0.17 -23.09
CA ARG A 261 6.64 1.28 -23.24
C ARG A 261 6.77 2.00 -21.90
N LEU A 262 6.29 1.42 -20.80
CA LEU A 262 6.52 1.97 -19.46
C LEU A 262 8.01 2.04 -19.12
N ALA A 263 8.85 1.17 -19.69
CA ALA A 263 10.31 1.18 -19.49
C ALA A 263 10.96 2.53 -19.88
N ALA A 264 10.33 3.32 -20.75
CA ALA A 264 10.81 4.66 -21.09
C ALA A 264 10.65 5.67 -19.92
N LEU A 265 9.79 5.38 -18.93
CA LEU A 265 9.59 6.18 -17.71
C LEU A 265 10.63 5.83 -16.62
N SER A 266 11.91 5.88 -17.00
CA SER A 266 13.06 5.47 -16.16
C SER A 266 13.22 6.14 -14.77
N GLU A 267 12.45 7.20 -14.48
CA GLU A 267 12.51 7.99 -13.24
C GLU A 267 11.34 7.73 -12.30
N VAL A 268 10.47 6.79 -12.65
CA VAL A 268 9.33 6.39 -11.82
C VAL A 268 9.86 5.72 -10.56
N GLU A 269 9.49 6.30 -9.42
CA GLU A 269 9.80 5.80 -8.08
C GLU A 269 8.56 5.16 -7.43
N CYS A 270 7.37 5.65 -7.78
CA CYS A 270 6.09 5.21 -7.22
C CYS A 270 5.11 4.81 -8.35
N LEU A 271 4.47 3.65 -8.18
CA LEU A 271 3.38 3.19 -9.04
C LEU A 271 2.14 2.93 -8.19
N ASP A 272 1.02 3.55 -8.53
CA ASP A 272 -0.30 3.19 -8.01
C ASP A 272 -1.09 2.49 -9.13
N HIS A 273 -1.23 1.16 -9.05
CA HIS A 273 -1.98 0.36 -10.03
C HIS A 273 -3.36 -0.01 -9.51
N PHE A 274 -4.39 0.23 -10.31
CA PHE A 274 -5.76 -0.16 -10.04
C PHE A 274 -6.17 -1.25 -11.03
N GLY A 275 -6.24 -2.49 -10.56
CA GLY A 275 -6.56 -3.67 -11.37
C GLY A 275 -5.61 -4.84 -11.11
N ARG A 276 -5.73 -5.89 -11.94
CA ARG A 276 -4.93 -7.11 -11.83
C ARG A 276 -3.46 -6.87 -12.18
N LEU A 277 -2.56 -7.51 -11.44
CA LEU A 277 -1.14 -7.57 -11.79
C LEU A 277 -0.91 -8.66 -12.84
N THR A 278 -0.82 -8.28 -14.11
CA THR A 278 -0.48 -9.23 -15.16
C THR A 278 1.03 -9.50 -15.18
N PRO A 279 1.49 -10.70 -15.59
CA PRO A 279 2.93 -10.98 -15.75
C PRO A 279 3.63 -9.96 -16.66
N SER A 280 2.96 -9.52 -17.72
CA SER A 280 3.46 -8.49 -18.65
C SER A 280 3.65 -7.12 -17.99
N LEU A 281 2.78 -6.74 -17.06
CA LEU A 281 2.98 -5.54 -16.26
C LEU A 281 4.20 -5.72 -15.35
N ILE A 282 4.33 -6.87 -14.69
CA ILE A 282 5.48 -7.15 -13.81
C ILE A 282 6.80 -7.07 -14.60
N ASP A 283 6.86 -7.63 -15.81
CA ASP A 283 8.01 -7.52 -16.70
C ASP A 283 8.38 -6.05 -16.99
N ALA A 284 7.37 -5.21 -17.26
CA ALA A 284 7.57 -3.79 -17.47
C ALA A 284 8.02 -3.05 -16.18
N LEU A 285 7.53 -3.46 -15.01
CA LEU A 285 7.95 -2.90 -13.72
C LEU A 285 9.39 -3.29 -13.36
N VAL A 286 9.82 -4.50 -13.69
CA VAL A 286 11.22 -4.93 -13.54
C VAL A 286 12.17 -4.04 -14.36
N ALA A 287 11.71 -3.56 -15.52
CA ALA A 287 12.48 -2.65 -16.37
C ALA A 287 12.62 -1.22 -15.81
N LEU A 288 11.94 -0.87 -14.71
CA LEU A 288 12.01 0.45 -14.07
C LEU A 288 13.10 0.48 -12.98
N PRO A 289 14.28 1.07 -13.25
CA PRO A 289 15.45 0.94 -12.37
C PRO A 289 15.31 1.70 -11.04
N ARG A 290 14.36 2.65 -10.95
CA ARG A 290 14.16 3.49 -9.77
C ARG A 290 12.86 3.18 -9.02
N LEU A 291 12.09 2.19 -9.46
CA LEU A 291 10.83 1.82 -8.83
C LEU A 291 11.11 1.30 -7.42
N ARG A 292 10.51 1.95 -6.42
CA ARG A 292 10.69 1.64 -5.00
C ARG A 292 9.38 1.43 -4.28
N GLU A 293 8.30 2.01 -4.77
CA GLU A 293 6.98 1.91 -4.19
C GLU A 293 6.00 1.42 -5.23
N VAL A 294 5.31 0.32 -4.92
CA VAL A 294 4.20 -0.20 -5.72
C VAL A 294 3.00 -0.30 -4.79
N ARG A 295 1.91 0.32 -5.20
CA ARG A 295 0.61 0.17 -4.56
C ARG A 295 -0.33 -0.46 -5.56
N VAL A 296 -1.03 -1.49 -5.12
CA VAL A 296 -1.96 -2.21 -5.96
C VAL A 296 -3.29 -2.24 -5.25
N SER A 297 -4.32 -1.77 -5.94
CA SER A 297 -5.64 -1.61 -5.33
C SER A 297 -6.73 -2.10 -6.25
N ASN A 298 -7.67 -2.85 -5.69
CA ASN A 298 -8.92 -3.15 -6.35
C ASN A 298 -10.03 -2.15 -5.99
N LEU A 299 -9.78 -1.36 -4.94
CA LEU A 299 -10.72 -0.38 -4.44
C LEU A 299 -10.54 0.93 -5.21
N LEU A 300 -11.38 1.13 -6.23
CA LEU A 300 -11.58 2.45 -6.84
C LEU A 300 -12.21 3.40 -5.81
N ARG A 301 -11.40 3.95 -4.89
CA ARG A 301 -11.88 4.93 -3.92
C ARG A 301 -12.26 6.22 -4.62
N GLY A 302 -13.57 6.46 -4.75
CA GLY A 302 -14.13 7.77 -5.02
C GLY A 302 -13.89 8.35 -6.41
N LEU A 303 -13.34 7.59 -7.36
CA LEU A 303 -13.04 8.11 -8.71
C LEU A 303 -14.17 7.87 -9.75
N VAL A 304 -15.10 6.93 -9.53
CA VAL A 304 -16.25 6.74 -10.45
C VAL A 304 -17.53 6.40 -9.67
N PRO A 305 -18.58 7.25 -9.69
CA PRO A 305 -19.75 7.06 -8.83
C PRO A 305 -20.77 5.97 -9.24
N SER A 306 -20.68 5.30 -10.39
CA SER A 306 -21.94 4.85 -11.02
C SER A 306 -22.05 3.44 -11.59
N ARG A 307 -21.04 2.56 -11.53
CA ARG A 307 -21.23 1.15 -11.93
C ARG A 307 -20.45 0.17 -11.04
N PRO A 308 -21.12 -0.83 -10.43
CA PRO A 308 -20.44 -1.97 -9.83
C PRO A 308 -19.94 -2.86 -10.97
N VAL A 309 -18.78 -2.51 -11.54
CA VAL A 309 -17.98 -3.51 -12.24
C VAL A 309 -17.45 -4.40 -11.14
N TYR A 310 -17.85 -5.68 -11.12
CA TYR A 310 -17.33 -6.65 -10.17
C TYR A 310 -15.80 -6.64 -10.32
N PRO A 311 -15.07 -6.14 -9.32
CA PRO A 311 -13.63 -6.06 -9.42
C PRO A 311 -13.10 -7.50 -9.45
N GLN A 312 -12.43 -7.91 -10.53
CA GLN A 312 -11.65 -9.14 -10.50
C GLN A 312 -10.57 -8.95 -9.42
N PRO A 313 -10.25 -9.96 -8.60
CA PRO A 313 -9.15 -9.86 -7.64
C PRO A 313 -7.88 -9.36 -8.31
N VAL A 314 -7.16 -8.49 -7.60
CA VAL A 314 -5.86 -7.93 -8.01
C VAL A 314 -4.85 -9.06 -8.20
N ILE A 315 -4.94 -10.06 -7.32
CA ILE A 315 -4.14 -11.27 -7.31
C ILE A 315 -5.10 -12.44 -7.34
N THR A 316 -5.09 -13.18 -8.44
CA THR A 316 -5.93 -14.37 -8.64
C THR A 316 -5.26 -15.64 -8.14
N SER A 317 -3.94 -15.64 -7.97
CA SER A 317 -3.17 -16.79 -7.48
C SER A 317 -1.96 -16.38 -6.66
N ALA A 318 -1.50 -17.30 -5.80
CA ALA A 318 -0.24 -17.17 -5.07
C ALA A 318 0.96 -16.95 -6.01
N ASP A 319 0.91 -17.56 -7.20
CA ASP A 319 1.98 -17.46 -8.20
C ASP A 319 2.15 -16.02 -8.72
N GLU A 320 1.05 -15.27 -8.90
CA GLU A 320 1.12 -13.86 -9.31
C GLU A 320 1.80 -12.97 -8.27
N LEU A 321 1.63 -13.27 -6.99
CA LEU A 321 2.37 -12.60 -5.92
C LEU A 321 3.84 -12.98 -5.89
N LEU A 322 4.17 -14.23 -6.18
CA LEU A 322 5.56 -14.67 -6.25
C LEU A 322 6.34 -13.97 -7.37
N GLU A 323 5.68 -13.60 -8.47
CA GLU A 323 6.30 -12.81 -9.54
C GLU A 323 6.74 -11.42 -9.07
N ILE A 324 6.10 -10.83 -8.04
CA ILE A 324 6.53 -9.54 -7.44
C ILE A 324 7.96 -9.64 -6.88
N ARG A 325 8.41 -10.84 -6.50
CA ARG A 325 9.78 -11.05 -5.99
C ARG A 325 10.88 -10.70 -7.00
N ARG A 326 10.54 -10.57 -8.28
CA ARG A 326 11.43 -10.11 -9.35
C ARG A 326 11.76 -8.61 -9.27
N LEU A 327 11.01 -7.84 -8.46
CA LEU A 327 11.25 -6.41 -8.27
C LEU A 327 12.33 -6.17 -7.21
N ASP A 328 13.59 -6.34 -7.62
CA ASP A 328 14.76 -6.29 -6.71
C ASP A 328 14.89 -4.96 -5.94
N ASN A 329 14.39 -3.85 -6.47
CA ASN A 329 14.49 -2.52 -5.86
C ASN A 329 13.27 -2.10 -5.03
N LEU A 330 12.25 -2.96 -4.94
CA LEU A 330 10.99 -2.64 -4.27
C LEU A 330 11.18 -2.51 -2.75
N GLN A 331 10.94 -1.32 -2.21
CA GLN A 331 11.09 -1.00 -0.79
C GLN A 331 9.76 -0.95 -0.06
N THR A 332 8.70 -0.51 -0.74
CA THR A 332 7.36 -0.35 -0.20
C THR A 332 6.36 -1.05 -1.10
N LEU A 333 5.59 -1.97 -0.53
CA LEU A 333 4.45 -2.59 -1.20
C LEU A 333 3.17 -2.27 -0.42
N ALA A 334 2.14 -1.80 -1.10
CA ALA A 334 0.81 -1.65 -0.52
C ALA A 334 -0.17 -2.50 -1.31
N ILE A 335 -0.91 -3.38 -0.62
CA ILE A 335 -1.92 -4.22 -1.24
C ILE A 335 -3.28 -3.82 -0.65
N ASP A 336 -4.13 -3.26 -1.50
CA ASP A 336 -5.50 -2.90 -1.17
C ASP A 336 -6.48 -3.80 -1.94
N ASP A 337 -6.52 -5.06 -1.50
CA ASP A 337 -7.44 -6.08 -1.99
C ASP A 337 -7.90 -7.02 -0.86
N TRP A 338 -9.21 -7.17 -0.75
CA TRP A 338 -9.88 -7.94 0.29
C TRP A 338 -9.85 -9.44 0.01
N GLU A 339 -9.52 -9.87 -1.20
CA GLU A 339 -9.36 -11.29 -1.51
C GLU A 339 -7.95 -11.81 -1.15
N VAL A 340 -6.99 -10.91 -0.91
CA VAL A 340 -5.64 -11.26 -0.47
C VAL A 340 -5.65 -11.62 1.01
N LEU A 341 -5.10 -12.78 1.34
CA LEU A 341 -5.02 -13.29 2.70
C LEU A 341 -3.64 -12.97 3.34
N ILE A 342 -3.46 -13.22 4.62
CA ILE A 342 -2.14 -13.00 5.26
C ILE A 342 -1.11 -14.03 4.78
N GLU A 343 -1.57 -15.25 4.50
CA GLU A 343 -0.76 -16.38 4.02
C GLU A 343 -0.11 -16.08 2.65
N ASP A 344 -0.75 -15.25 1.83
CA ASP A 344 -0.22 -14.75 0.57
C ASP A 344 0.97 -13.82 0.75
N VAL A 345 0.84 -12.96 1.76
CA VAL A 345 1.81 -11.92 2.07
C VAL A 345 3.08 -12.53 2.65
N GLU A 346 2.96 -13.64 3.39
CA GLU A 346 4.10 -14.42 3.88
C GLU A 346 5.04 -14.87 2.74
N LEU A 347 4.50 -15.18 1.55
CA LEU A 347 5.30 -15.62 0.38
C LEU A 347 6.28 -14.56 -0.13
N ILE A 348 5.98 -13.28 0.12
CA ILE A 348 6.77 -12.13 -0.32
C ILE A 348 7.47 -11.42 0.84
N ALA A 349 7.21 -11.82 2.08
CA ALA A 349 7.76 -11.18 3.28
C ALA A 349 9.29 -11.32 3.37
N ASP A 350 9.84 -12.38 2.77
CA ASP A 350 11.29 -12.65 2.76
C ASP A 350 12.07 -11.87 1.69
N MET A 351 11.41 -10.97 0.95
CA MET A 351 12.11 -10.13 -0.03
C MET A 351 13.15 -9.23 0.67
N PRO A 352 14.43 -9.28 0.28
CA PRO A 352 15.50 -8.60 1.02
C PRO A 352 15.45 -7.07 0.90
N SER A 353 14.88 -6.54 -0.19
CA SER A 353 14.73 -5.11 -0.44
C SER A 353 13.47 -4.51 0.19
N LEU A 354 12.48 -5.35 0.50
CA LEU A 354 11.21 -4.91 1.04
C LEU A 354 11.41 -4.45 2.50
N THR A 355 11.04 -3.20 2.78
CA THR A 355 11.20 -2.59 4.11
C THR A 355 9.87 -2.19 4.71
N ARG A 356 8.85 -1.98 3.87
CA ARG A 356 7.53 -1.50 4.28
C ARG A 356 6.45 -2.24 3.52
N LEU A 357 5.42 -2.62 4.26
CA LEU A 357 4.30 -3.36 3.74
C LEU A 357 3.01 -2.80 4.33
N ASP A 358 2.08 -2.40 3.47
CA ASP A 358 0.77 -1.89 3.87
C ASP A 358 -0.32 -2.94 3.65
N LEU A 359 -0.88 -3.40 4.77
CA LEU A 359 -1.88 -4.46 4.90
C LEU A 359 -3.23 -3.93 5.40
N ASN A 360 -3.51 -2.64 5.21
CA ASN A 360 -4.77 -2.04 5.70
C ASN A 360 -6.04 -2.68 5.11
N HIS A 361 -5.92 -3.42 4.01
CA HIS A 361 -7.06 -3.82 3.20
C HIS A 361 -7.07 -5.29 2.78
N ILE A 362 -6.22 -6.10 3.39
CA ILE A 362 -6.22 -7.56 3.21
C ILE A 362 -7.24 -8.24 4.12
N SER A 363 -7.61 -9.47 3.80
CA SER A 363 -8.41 -10.35 4.65
C SER A 363 -7.54 -11.00 5.72
N ALA A 364 -7.30 -10.27 6.80
CA ALA A 364 -6.60 -10.75 7.99
C ALA A 364 -7.21 -10.22 9.28
N THR A 365 -7.16 -11.03 10.33
CA THR A 365 -7.52 -10.63 11.69
C THR A 365 -6.40 -9.77 12.30
N ALA A 366 -6.75 -9.00 13.34
CA ALA A 366 -5.74 -8.22 14.06
C ALA A 366 -4.66 -9.12 14.70
N ALA A 367 -5.04 -10.30 15.20
CA ALA A 367 -4.09 -11.25 15.79
C ALA A 367 -3.10 -11.79 14.74
N GLU A 368 -3.58 -12.11 13.54
CA GLU A 368 -2.71 -12.55 12.43
C GLU A 368 -1.75 -11.45 11.99
N ILE A 369 -2.19 -10.19 11.90
CA ILE A 369 -1.29 -9.06 11.55
C ILE A 369 -0.23 -8.83 12.63
N GLU A 370 -0.62 -8.92 13.91
CA GLU A 370 0.34 -8.81 15.01
C GLU A 370 1.34 -9.96 15.00
N GLN A 371 0.88 -11.19 14.80
CA GLN A 371 1.75 -12.37 14.69
C GLN A 371 2.72 -12.23 13.51
N PHE A 372 2.22 -11.87 12.33
CA PHE A 372 3.04 -11.60 11.15
C PHE A 372 4.12 -10.53 11.43
N ARG A 373 3.78 -9.48 12.18
CA ARG A 373 4.76 -8.45 12.56
C ARG A 373 5.85 -8.99 13.48
N LEU A 374 5.49 -9.89 14.41
CA LEU A 374 6.46 -10.54 15.30
C LEU A 374 7.40 -11.46 14.52
N ASP A 375 6.87 -12.18 13.53
CA ASP A 375 7.62 -13.12 12.71
C ASP A 375 8.54 -12.40 11.70
N HIS A 376 8.17 -11.19 11.26
CA HIS A 376 8.93 -10.37 10.31
C HIS A 376 9.37 -9.01 10.88
N PRO A 377 10.27 -8.97 11.90
CA PRO A 377 10.64 -7.73 12.59
C PRO A 377 11.43 -6.74 11.74
N ARG A 378 11.93 -7.16 10.56
CA ARG A 378 12.59 -6.28 9.59
C ARG A 378 11.61 -5.40 8.83
N LEU A 379 10.34 -5.81 8.72
CA LEU A 379 9.32 -5.11 7.96
C LEU A 379 8.59 -4.09 8.82
N THR A 380 8.45 -2.89 8.29
CA THR A 380 7.49 -1.91 8.84
C THR A 380 6.10 -2.22 8.29
N VAL A 381 5.34 -3.03 9.04
CA VAL A 381 3.97 -3.40 8.68
C VAL A 381 2.99 -2.30 9.10
N LEU A 382 2.20 -1.82 8.14
CA LEU A 382 1.05 -0.95 8.38
C LEU A 382 -0.25 -1.79 8.33
N PRO A 383 -1.24 -1.51 9.20
CA PRO A 383 -1.29 -0.43 10.19
C PRO A 383 -0.31 -0.62 11.36
N ALA A 384 0.03 0.47 12.05
CA ALA A 384 0.84 0.43 13.26
C ALA A 384 0.11 -0.32 14.41
N PRO A 385 0.83 -0.86 15.40
CA PRO A 385 0.23 -1.60 16.52
C PRO A 385 -0.91 -0.81 17.18
N GLY A 386 -2.04 -1.50 17.44
CA GLY A 386 -3.23 -0.88 18.05
C GLY A 386 -4.03 0.06 17.14
N GLN A 387 -3.65 0.22 15.87
CA GLN A 387 -4.52 0.82 14.87
C GLN A 387 -5.32 -0.28 14.16
N PRO A 388 -6.65 -0.20 14.10
CA PRO A 388 -7.45 -1.17 13.36
C PRO A 388 -7.11 -1.06 11.87
N SER A 389 -6.73 -2.19 11.25
CA SER A 389 -6.45 -2.31 9.80
C SER A 389 -7.65 -1.84 8.97
N ILE A 390 -8.86 -2.12 9.44
CA ILE A 390 -10.09 -1.87 8.71
C ILE A 390 -10.62 -0.45 8.97
N ARG A 391 -9.79 0.59 8.84
CA ARG A 391 -10.27 1.98 9.01
C ARG A 391 -11.01 2.55 7.79
N SER A 392 -10.89 1.92 6.61
CA SER A 392 -11.54 2.44 5.39
C SER A 392 -12.82 1.71 4.95
N LEU A 393 -13.13 0.52 5.47
CA LEU A 393 -14.30 -0.28 5.04
C LEU A 393 -15.45 -0.33 6.07
N THR A 394 -15.24 0.16 7.29
CA THR A 394 -16.26 0.18 8.34
C THR A 394 -16.87 1.58 8.53
N ARG A 395 -17.79 1.91 7.62
CA ARG A 395 -18.99 2.63 8.08
C ARG A 395 -20.30 1.87 7.91
N SER A 396 -20.37 0.73 7.21
CA SER A 396 -21.68 0.05 7.09
C SER A 396 -21.73 -1.47 6.94
N ARG A 397 -20.75 -2.18 6.35
CA ARG A 397 -20.96 -3.61 5.98
C ARG A 397 -20.28 -4.67 6.87
N LEU A 398 -19.06 -4.44 7.36
CA LEU A 398 -18.30 -5.38 8.20
C LEU A 398 -18.08 -4.85 9.63
N SER A 399 -19.08 -4.14 10.18
CA SER A 399 -18.93 -3.39 11.44
C SER A 399 -18.79 -4.27 12.69
N SER A 400 -19.13 -5.56 12.62
CA SER A 400 -18.90 -6.49 13.74
C SER A 400 -17.68 -7.39 13.49
N PRO A 401 -16.88 -7.69 14.53
CA PRO A 401 -15.79 -8.66 14.45
C PRO A 401 -16.23 -10.02 13.86
N ASP A 402 -17.47 -10.41 14.13
CA ASP A 402 -18.04 -11.67 13.68
C ASP A 402 -18.26 -11.72 12.16
N LYS A 403 -18.72 -10.61 11.57
CA LYS A 403 -18.88 -10.49 10.12
C LYS A 403 -17.53 -10.52 9.42
N LEU A 404 -16.50 -9.91 10.03
CA LEU A 404 -15.14 -9.95 9.51
C LEU A 404 -14.58 -11.37 9.51
N LEU A 405 -14.68 -12.09 10.64
CA LEU A 405 -14.18 -13.46 10.73
C LEU A 405 -14.79 -14.34 9.64
N ARG A 406 -16.13 -14.33 9.52
CA ARG A 406 -16.83 -15.09 8.48
C ARG A 406 -16.36 -14.73 7.09
N PHE A 407 -16.20 -13.44 6.80
CA PHE A 407 -15.69 -12.98 5.52
C PHE A 407 -14.30 -13.53 5.21
N ILE A 408 -13.36 -13.47 6.17
CA ILE A 408 -12.01 -14.02 6.01
C ILE A 408 -12.06 -15.52 5.68
N ALA A 409 -12.88 -16.29 6.39
CA ALA A 409 -13.01 -17.71 6.06
C ALA A 409 -13.72 -17.97 4.74
N CYS A 410 -14.69 -17.15 4.34
CA CYS A 410 -15.26 -17.23 2.99
C CYS A 410 -14.17 -17.05 1.94
N CYS A 411 -13.28 -16.05 2.10
CA CYS A 411 -12.13 -15.86 1.22
C CYS A 411 -11.20 -17.11 1.20
N ARG A 412 -10.87 -17.67 2.37
CA ARG A 412 -10.09 -18.92 2.48
C ARG A 412 -10.76 -20.11 1.79
N LEU A 413 -12.03 -20.34 2.05
CA LEU A 413 -12.79 -21.45 1.47
C LEU A 413 -12.91 -21.32 -0.04
N GLN A 414 -13.20 -20.12 -0.54
CA GLN A 414 -13.25 -19.85 -1.98
C GLN A 414 -11.91 -20.17 -2.64
N ARG A 415 -10.81 -19.74 -2.02
CA ARG A 415 -9.46 -20.06 -2.51
C ARG A 415 -9.19 -21.56 -2.51
N TRP A 416 -9.43 -22.26 -1.41
CA TRP A 416 -9.16 -23.70 -1.32
C TRP A 416 -9.98 -24.48 -2.34
N ARG A 417 -11.24 -24.12 -2.54
CA ARG A 417 -12.09 -24.71 -3.59
C ARG A 417 -11.55 -24.45 -4.99
N TRP A 418 -10.98 -23.26 -5.24
CA TRP A 418 -10.35 -22.94 -6.51
C TRP A 418 -9.06 -23.75 -6.74
N GLU A 419 -8.27 -23.97 -5.69
CA GLU A 419 -7.06 -24.83 -5.73
C GLU A 419 -7.43 -26.30 -5.95
N ASP A 420 -8.50 -26.79 -5.32
CA ASP A 420 -8.89 -28.21 -5.31
C ASP A 420 -9.82 -28.62 -6.46
N SER A 421 -10.62 -27.70 -7.01
CA SER A 421 -11.72 -27.99 -7.96
C SER A 421 -11.85 -26.94 -9.08
N LYS A 422 -12.29 -27.34 -10.28
CA LYS A 422 -12.67 -26.39 -11.34
C LYS A 422 -14.02 -25.73 -11.02
N ARG A 423 -13.97 -24.51 -10.46
CA ARG A 423 -15.06 -23.53 -10.25
C ARG A 423 -16.35 -24.09 -9.61
N VAL A 424 -16.47 -23.95 -8.30
CA VAL A 424 -17.75 -23.99 -7.60
C VAL A 424 -17.99 -22.63 -6.95
N ASP A 425 -19.08 -21.97 -7.32
CA ASP A 425 -19.45 -20.68 -6.74
C ASP A 425 -19.74 -20.85 -5.24
N PRO A 426 -19.23 -19.96 -4.35
CA PRO A 426 -19.55 -20.02 -2.93
C PRO A 426 -21.04 -19.69 -2.73
N VAL A 427 -21.78 -20.62 -2.13
CA VAL A 427 -23.16 -20.37 -1.70
C VAL A 427 -23.11 -19.66 -0.34
N TRP A 428 -23.43 -18.37 -0.34
CA TRP A 428 -23.62 -17.60 0.88
C TRP A 428 -24.92 -18.04 1.55
N ARG A 429 -24.85 -18.82 2.62
CA ARG A 429 -26.01 -19.08 3.49
C ARG A 429 -25.89 -18.35 4.84
N GLN A 430 -27.04 -18.14 5.46
CA GLN A 430 -27.24 -17.31 6.66
C GLN A 430 -26.51 -17.85 7.91
N ASP A 431 -26.64 -17.09 9.00
CA ASP A 431 -25.96 -17.29 10.28
C ASP A 431 -25.95 -18.75 10.77
N GLY A 432 -24.75 -19.35 10.93
CA GLY A 432 -24.55 -20.66 11.57
C GLY A 432 -24.25 -21.82 10.62
N HIS A 433 -24.46 -21.65 9.31
CA HIS A 433 -24.22 -22.70 8.30
C HIS A 433 -22.82 -22.60 7.68
N LEU A 434 -22.06 -23.70 7.71
CA LEU A 434 -20.74 -23.84 7.11
C LEU A 434 -20.70 -25.05 6.16
N GLU A 435 -20.55 -24.76 4.87
CA GLU A 435 -20.43 -25.78 3.84
C GLU A 435 -18.97 -25.96 3.40
N LEU A 436 -18.43 -27.16 3.60
CA LEU A 436 -17.06 -27.53 3.24
C LEU A 436 -16.99 -28.47 2.02
N ARG A 437 -18.11 -28.65 1.30
CA ARG A 437 -18.13 -29.50 0.11
C ARG A 437 -17.13 -29.05 -0.97
N GLY A 438 -16.52 -30.02 -1.67
CA GLY A 438 -15.48 -29.76 -2.67
C GLY A 438 -14.18 -29.13 -2.14
N THR A 439 -13.94 -29.15 -0.82
CA THR A 439 -12.73 -28.58 -0.19
C THR A 439 -11.89 -29.70 0.41
N ARG A 440 -10.61 -29.79 0.05
CA ARG A 440 -9.70 -30.76 0.66
C ARG A 440 -9.34 -30.32 2.07
N LEU A 441 -9.77 -31.04 3.09
CA LEU A 441 -9.45 -30.69 4.47
C LEU A 441 -8.07 -31.22 4.88
N THR A 442 -7.29 -30.36 5.52
CA THR A 442 -6.03 -30.68 6.20
C THR A 442 -6.12 -30.15 7.63
N ASP A 443 -5.27 -30.65 8.53
CA ASP A 443 -5.24 -30.18 9.92
C ASP A 443 -5.04 -28.65 10.00
N GLN A 444 -4.14 -28.11 9.19
CA GLN A 444 -3.89 -26.67 9.10
C GLN A 444 -5.15 -25.90 8.64
N ARG A 445 -5.89 -26.40 7.65
CA ARG A 445 -7.13 -25.75 7.17
C ARG A 445 -8.23 -25.79 8.24
N ILE A 446 -8.34 -26.88 9.01
CA ILE A 446 -9.27 -26.99 10.15
C ILE A 446 -8.90 -25.96 11.23
N ASP A 447 -7.61 -25.82 11.55
CA ASP A 447 -7.13 -24.85 12.53
C ASP A 447 -7.44 -23.40 12.12
N LEU A 448 -7.30 -23.06 10.84
CA LEU A 448 -7.66 -21.73 10.30
C LEU A 448 -9.16 -21.44 10.34
N LEU A 449 -10.02 -22.47 10.37
CA LEU A 449 -11.48 -22.34 10.47
C LEU A 449 -12.00 -22.34 11.93
N ARG A 450 -11.15 -22.65 12.92
CA ARG A 450 -11.54 -22.88 14.32
C ARG A 450 -12.39 -21.75 14.92
N ASN A 451 -12.05 -20.50 14.62
CA ASN A 451 -12.76 -19.32 15.13
C ASN A 451 -14.21 -19.21 14.63
N ILE A 452 -14.53 -19.80 13.47
CA ILE A 452 -15.89 -19.82 12.93
C ILE A 452 -16.60 -21.11 13.29
N LEU A 453 -15.88 -22.23 13.30
CA LEU A 453 -16.41 -23.52 13.77
C LEU A 453 -17.02 -23.37 15.18
N GLY A 454 -16.40 -22.57 16.05
CA GLY A 454 -16.93 -22.20 17.37
C GLY A 454 -18.36 -21.64 17.39
N ARG A 455 -18.90 -21.26 16.23
CA ARG A 455 -20.21 -20.62 16.02
C ARG A 455 -21.02 -21.29 14.92
N THR A 456 -20.57 -22.44 14.42
CA THR A 456 -21.26 -23.23 13.40
C THR A 456 -22.29 -24.12 14.08
N SER A 457 -23.54 -24.01 13.64
CA SER A 457 -24.64 -24.91 14.02
C SER A 457 -24.90 -25.96 12.95
N ASP A 458 -24.68 -25.64 11.68
CA ASP A 458 -24.89 -26.57 10.58
C ASP A 458 -23.57 -26.76 9.84
N LEU A 459 -23.05 -27.98 9.83
CA LEU A 459 -21.80 -28.33 9.18
C LEU A 459 -22.05 -29.37 8.10
N VAL A 460 -21.61 -29.05 6.88
CA VAL A 460 -21.73 -29.94 5.74
C VAL A 460 -20.34 -30.25 5.18
N VAL A 461 -20.01 -31.52 5.02
CA VAL A 461 -18.69 -32.02 4.60
C VAL A 461 -18.85 -33.06 3.48
N ASP A 462 -17.90 -33.15 2.55
CA ASP A 462 -17.98 -33.95 1.32
C ASP A 462 -16.83 -34.97 1.17
N GLU A 463 -16.78 -35.66 0.02
CA GLU A 463 -15.94 -36.83 -0.26
C GLU A 463 -14.45 -36.65 0.08
N LYS A 464 -13.92 -37.68 0.78
CA LYS A 464 -12.52 -37.89 1.22
C LYS A 464 -12.09 -37.14 2.49
N VAL A 465 -12.96 -37.06 3.50
CA VAL A 465 -12.58 -36.65 4.86
C VAL A 465 -12.46 -37.88 5.77
N SER A 466 -11.41 -37.96 6.58
CA SER A 466 -11.22 -39.06 7.52
C SER A 466 -12.06 -38.87 8.79
N ALA A 467 -12.34 -39.97 9.49
CA ALA A 467 -13.04 -39.93 10.79
C ALA A 467 -12.34 -38.99 11.80
N ASP A 468 -11.00 -39.00 11.83
CA ASP A 468 -10.20 -38.11 12.70
C ASP A 468 -10.40 -36.63 12.36
N GLN A 469 -10.51 -36.29 11.08
CA GLN A 469 -10.75 -34.92 10.64
C GLN A 469 -12.16 -34.45 11.01
N ILE A 470 -13.17 -35.32 10.86
CA ILE A 470 -14.53 -35.02 11.36
C ILE A 470 -14.52 -34.80 12.85
N ARG A 471 -13.84 -35.67 13.61
CA ARG A 471 -13.71 -35.50 15.06
C ARG A 471 -13.13 -34.13 15.40
N LYS A 472 -12.06 -33.69 14.74
CA LYS A 472 -11.47 -32.35 14.95
C LYS A 472 -12.45 -31.22 14.61
N LEU A 473 -13.24 -31.35 13.53
CA LEU A 473 -14.26 -30.36 13.17
C LEU A 473 -15.36 -30.26 14.23
N VAL A 474 -15.85 -31.41 14.69
CA VAL A 474 -16.88 -31.52 15.74
C VAL A 474 -16.36 -30.95 17.06
N ASP A 475 -15.13 -31.27 17.44
CA ASP A 475 -14.47 -30.72 18.63
C ASP A 475 -14.35 -29.20 18.58
N ALA A 476 -14.11 -28.63 17.40
CA ALA A 476 -14.06 -27.20 17.18
C ALA A 476 -15.45 -26.53 17.05
N ALA A 477 -16.53 -27.30 16.93
CA ALA A 477 -17.91 -26.83 16.74
C ALA A 477 -18.81 -27.20 17.93
N PRO A 478 -18.72 -26.50 19.07
CA PRO A 478 -19.48 -26.82 20.29
C PRO A 478 -20.99 -26.53 20.17
N LEU A 479 -21.41 -25.77 19.15
CA LEU A 479 -22.81 -25.42 18.91
C LEU A 479 -23.45 -26.27 17.79
N LEU A 480 -22.78 -27.35 17.37
CA LEU A 480 -23.20 -28.15 16.24
C LEU A 480 -24.57 -28.82 16.50
N VAL A 481 -25.53 -28.52 15.63
CA VAL A 481 -26.90 -29.05 15.62
C VAL A 481 -27.07 -30.03 14.47
N ASN A 482 -26.57 -29.71 13.28
CA ASN A 482 -26.72 -30.52 12.09
C ASN A 482 -25.34 -30.88 11.52
N LEU A 483 -25.07 -32.18 11.37
CA LEU A 483 -23.86 -32.70 10.72
C LEU A 483 -24.23 -33.56 9.52
N GLU A 484 -23.86 -33.09 8.32
CA GLU A 484 -23.93 -33.86 7.08
C GLU A 484 -22.52 -34.24 6.64
N ALA A 485 -22.22 -35.54 6.69
CA ALA A 485 -20.93 -36.12 6.34
C ALA A 485 -21.09 -37.43 5.55
N ASP A 486 -22.00 -37.42 4.58
CA ASP A 486 -22.51 -38.58 3.82
C ASP A 486 -21.41 -39.44 3.17
N ALA A 487 -20.24 -38.85 2.91
CA ALA A 487 -19.11 -39.51 2.28
C ALA A 487 -18.03 -40.02 3.25
N ALA A 488 -18.05 -39.58 4.51
CA ALA A 488 -17.03 -39.94 5.47
C ALA A 488 -17.34 -41.28 6.13
N ALA A 489 -16.37 -42.20 6.12
CA ALA A 489 -16.52 -43.48 6.79
C ALA A 489 -16.56 -43.27 8.30
N ALA A 490 -17.68 -43.61 8.92
CA ALA A 490 -17.77 -43.66 10.37
C ALA A 490 -16.90 -44.78 10.95
N THR A 491 -16.47 -44.56 12.19
CA THR A 491 -15.82 -45.56 13.05
C THR A 491 -16.50 -45.48 14.41
N ASP A 492 -16.45 -46.55 15.20
CA ASP A 492 -17.04 -46.55 16.54
C ASP A 492 -16.45 -45.44 17.43
N GLY A 493 -15.16 -45.12 17.26
CA GLY A 493 -14.52 -44.01 17.99
C GLY A 493 -14.99 -42.61 17.57
N LEU A 494 -15.47 -42.44 16.32
CA LEU A 494 -16.10 -41.20 15.89
C LEU A 494 -17.51 -41.08 16.47
N LEU A 495 -18.27 -42.18 16.47
CA LEU A 495 -19.63 -42.21 17.03
C LEU A 495 -19.62 -41.96 18.55
N ASP A 496 -18.63 -42.48 19.28
CA ASP A 496 -18.43 -42.18 20.71
C ASP A 496 -18.20 -40.69 20.96
N ALA A 497 -17.42 -40.03 20.10
CA ALA A 497 -17.17 -38.59 20.20
C ALA A 497 -18.41 -37.76 19.84
N LEU A 498 -19.21 -38.21 18.87
CA LEU A 498 -20.47 -37.58 18.47
C LEU A 498 -21.55 -37.74 19.54
N ALA A 499 -21.60 -38.89 20.23
CA ALA A 499 -22.54 -39.15 21.32
C ALA A 499 -22.40 -38.19 22.52
N GLN A 500 -21.28 -37.47 22.62
CA GLN A 500 -21.04 -36.46 23.64
C GLN A 500 -21.57 -35.06 23.25
N ARG A 501 -22.33 -34.94 22.15
CA ARG A 501 -22.80 -33.65 21.62
C ARG A 501 -24.30 -33.48 21.84
N ASP A 502 -24.68 -33.02 23.04
CA ASP A 502 -26.08 -32.83 23.44
C ASP A 502 -26.91 -31.99 22.46
N SER A 503 -26.29 -31.08 21.70
CA SER A 503 -26.98 -30.20 20.76
C SER A 503 -27.32 -30.86 19.41
N LEU A 504 -26.77 -32.04 19.11
CA LEU A 504 -26.89 -32.67 17.80
C LEU A 504 -28.32 -33.19 17.56
N GLN A 505 -28.95 -32.72 16.49
CA GLN A 505 -30.32 -33.06 16.08
C GLN A 505 -30.37 -33.85 14.79
N LEU A 506 -29.46 -33.58 13.85
CA LEU A 506 -29.34 -34.29 12.59
C LEU A 506 -27.92 -34.83 12.45
N LEU A 507 -27.83 -36.15 12.22
CA LEU A 507 -26.60 -36.82 11.85
C LEU A 507 -26.80 -37.60 10.55
N SER A 508 -26.07 -37.20 9.51
CA SER A 508 -26.00 -37.92 8.25
C SER A 508 -24.56 -38.37 8.01
N ILE A 509 -24.32 -39.68 7.86
CA ILE A 509 -22.97 -40.25 7.74
C ILE A 509 -22.94 -41.56 6.96
N ARG A 510 -21.78 -41.91 6.39
CA ARG A 510 -21.54 -43.24 5.82
C ARG A 510 -21.17 -44.23 6.91
N GLN A 511 -21.70 -45.45 6.88
CA GLN A 511 -21.36 -46.45 7.91
C GLN A 511 -19.85 -46.68 8.06
N GLY A 512 -19.12 -46.85 6.95
CA GLY A 512 -17.69 -47.17 7.02
C GLY A 512 -17.41 -48.46 7.79
N ASP A 513 -16.52 -48.37 8.78
CA ASP A 513 -16.12 -49.48 9.66
C ASP A 513 -16.92 -49.49 10.98
N ALA A 514 -17.89 -48.58 11.15
CA ALA A 514 -18.71 -48.53 12.34
C ALA A 514 -19.60 -49.79 12.46
N THR A 515 -19.64 -50.32 13.68
CA THR A 515 -20.44 -51.48 14.05
C THR A 515 -21.80 -51.05 14.60
N VAL A 516 -22.74 -51.99 14.71
CA VAL A 516 -24.01 -51.74 15.39
C VAL A 516 -23.79 -51.26 16.84
N ALA A 517 -22.74 -51.73 17.51
CA ALA A 517 -22.42 -51.31 18.88
C ALA A 517 -21.98 -49.83 18.93
N GLY A 518 -21.27 -49.34 17.91
CA GLY A 518 -20.94 -47.92 17.77
C GLY A 518 -22.19 -47.05 17.60
N PHE A 519 -23.11 -47.42 16.69
CA PHE A 519 -24.35 -46.66 16.51
C PHE A 519 -25.26 -46.67 17.75
N MET A 520 -25.22 -47.72 18.56
CA MET A 520 -25.97 -47.78 19.82
C MET A 520 -25.52 -46.72 20.84
N GLN A 521 -24.32 -46.16 20.72
CA GLN A 521 -23.87 -45.07 21.59
C GLN A 521 -24.65 -43.77 21.34
N LEU A 522 -25.22 -43.59 20.15
CA LEU A 522 -26.00 -42.40 19.80
C LEU A 522 -27.32 -42.28 20.58
N ARG A 523 -27.77 -43.35 21.26
CA ARG A 523 -28.96 -43.31 22.14
C ARG A 523 -28.81 -42.34 23.31
N GLU A 524 -27.56 -42.01 23.66
CA GLU A 524 -27.24 -41.08 24.73
C GLU A 524 -27.47 -39.62 24.31
N LEU A 525 -27.75 -39.35 23.03
CA LEU A 525 -28.05 -38.02 22.52
C LEU A 525 -29.52 -37.64 22.76
N PRO A 526 -29.81 -36.67 23.66
CA PRO A 526 -31.17 -36.36 24.07
C PRO A 526 -31.99 -35.62 22.99
N ASN A 527 -31.35 -35.07 21.97
CA ASN A 527 -31.97 -34.22 20.96
C ASN A 527 -31.88 -34.78 19.53
N LEU A 528 -31.37 -36.01 19.35
CA LEU A 528 -31.20 -36.59 18.02
C LEU A 528 -32.58 -36.91 17.43
N ASN A 529 -32.94 -36.20 16.35
CA ASN A 529 -34.23 -36.34 15.67
C ASN A 529 -34.11 -37.09 14.36
N ILE A 530 -32.95 -37.02 13.69
CA ILE A 530 -32.72 -37.59 12.36
C ILE A 530 -31.35 -38.27 12.34
N LEU A 531 -31.34 -39.55 11.96
CA LEU A 531 -30.13 -40.34 11.72
C LEU A 531 -30.20 -40.99 10.34
N ASP A 532 -29.38 -40.51 9.42
CA ASP A 532 -29.26 -41.05 8.07
C ASP A 532 -27.92 -41.80 7.93
N VAL A 533 -27.99 -43.10 7.62
CA VAL A 533 -26.80 -43.96 7.47
C VAL A 533 -26.67 -44.45 6.03
N PHE A 534 -25.67 -43.93 5.32
CA PHE A 534 -25.38 -44.25 3.92
C PHE A 534 -24.42 -45.43 3.79
N GLN A 535 -24.53 -46.15 2.66
CA GLN A 535 -23.78 -47.37 2.36
C GLN A 535 -23.81 -48.39 3.50
N SER A 536 -24.98 -48.58 4.10
CA SER A 536 -25.14 -49.49 5.23
C SER A 536 -24.90 -50.94 4.81
N THR A 537 -24.01 -51.61 5.55
CA THR A 537 -23.70 -53.05 5.50
C THR A 537 -24.34 -53.81 6.67
N LEU A 538 -25.07 -53.11 7.56
CA LEU A 538 -25.82 -53.73 8.65
C LEU A 538 -26.89 -54.69 8.12
N THR A 539 -27.13 -55.76 8.89
CA THR A 539 -28.21 -56.71 8.64
C THR A 539 -29.57 -56.10 8.98
N LEU A 540 -30.65 -56.70 8.45
CA LEU A 540 -32.02 -56.24 8.73
C LEU A 540 -32.32 -56.23 10.24
N ASP A 541 -31.92 -57.30 10.94
CA ASP A 541 -32.10 -57.42 12.40
C ASP A 541 -31.35 -56.32 13.16
N GLU A 542 -30.15 -55.94 12.72
CA GLU A 542 -29.38 -54.84 13.32
C GLU A 542 -30.02 -53.47 13.06
N THR A 543 -30.53 -53.25 11.84
CA THR A 543 -31.24 -51.99 11.50
C THR A 543 -32.57 -51.85 12.25
N ASP A 544 -33.32 -52.94 12.41
CA ASP A 544 -34.57 -52.95 13.17
C ASP A 544 -34.29 -52.73 14.66
N ARG A 545 -33.22 -53.32 15.18
CA ARG A 545 -32.78 -53.08 16.56
C ARG A 545 -32.41 -51.60 16.78
N LEU A 546 -31.64 -50.99 15.88
CA LEU A 546 -31.28 -49.56 15.98
C LEU A 546 -32.52 -48.65 15.93
N ARG A 547 -33.47 -48.92 15.03
CA ARG A 547 -34.75 -48.19 14.98
C ARG A 547 -35.56 -48.31 16.28
N SER A 548 -35.55 -49.49 16.90
CA SER A 548 -36.28 -49.72 18.15
C SER A 548 -35.65 -49.02 19.37
N GLU A 549 -34.32 -48.92 19.40
CA GLU A 549 -33.58 -48.31 20.51
C GLU A 549 -33.47 -46.78 20.36
N LEU A 550 -33.55 -46.27 19.13
CA LEU A 550 -33.62 -44.84 18.80
C LEU A 550 -35.05 -44.45 18.39
N ALA A 551 -36.06 -44.92 19.13
CA ALA A 551 -37.47 -44.78 18.76
C ALA A 551 -37.95 -43.31 18.63
N ASP A 552 -37.26 -42.39 19.31
CA ASP A 552 -37.56 -40.95 19.25
C ASP A 552 -36.92 -40.24 18.04
N ALA A 553 -36.05 -40.94 17.29
CA ALA A 553 -35.37 -40.43 16.10
C ALA A 553 -35.89 -41.10 14.81
N SER A 554 -35.97 -40.34 13.73
CA SER A 554 -36.15 -40.87 12.38
C SER A 554 -34.85 -41.50 11.90
N VAL A 555 -34.79 -42.84 11.84
CA VAL A 555 -33.60 -43.59 11.43
C VAL A 555 -33.77 -44.23 10.05
N SER A 556 -33.04 -43.71 9.06
CA SER A 556 -33.04 -44.20 7.68
C SER A 556 -31.68 -44.81 7.29
N PHE A 557 -31.74 -45.94 6.58
CA PHE A 557 -30.57 -46.68 6.10
C PHE A 557 -30.62 -46.80 4.58
N TYR A 558 -29.52 -46.43 3.93
CA TYR A 558 -29.37 -46.45 2.47
C TYR A 558 -28.24 -47.39 2.09
N ARG A 559 -28.47 -48.32 1.14
CA ARG A 559 -27.41 -49.22 0.62
C ARG A 559 -26.57 -48.61 -0.51
N GLY A 560 -27.02 -47.50 -1.11
CA GLY A 560 -26.29 -46.78 -2.15
C GLY A 560 -25.69 -45.46 -1.67
N ALA A 561 -25.02 -44.75 -2.57
CA ALA A 561 -24.28 -43.52 -2.27
C ALA A 561 -25.17 -42.27 -2.13
N ASN A 562 -26.45 -42.34 -2.47
CA ASN A 562 -27.35 -41.18 -2.54
C ASN A 562 -28.70 -41.49 -1.88
N SER A 563 -29.42 -40.49 -1.38
CA SER A 563 -30.76 -40.64 -0.78
C SER A 563 -31.85 -41.13 -1.75
N GLN A 564 -31.53 -41.23 -3.05
CA GLN A 564 -32.38 -41.85 -4.08
C GLN A 564 -32.16 -43.37 -4.24
N SER A 565 -31.25 -43.96 -3.46
CA SER A 565 -31.03 -45.41 -3.42
C SER A 565 -32.14 -46.07 -2.59
N GLU A 566 -32.51 -47.32 -2.91
CA GLU A 566 -33.53 -48.10 -2.17
C GLU A 566 -33.37 -47.94 -0.66
N GLU A 567 -34.30 -47.18 -0.06
CA GLU A 567 -34.48 -47.13 1.38
C GLU A 567 -34.92 -48.53 1.83
N ILE A 568 -34.28 -49.06 2.88
CA ILE A 568 -34.62 -50.38 3.41
C ILE A 568 -36.00 -50.30 4.09
N PHE A 569 -37.05 -50.54 3.30
CA PHE A 569 -38.48 -50.74 3.62
C PHE A 569 -39.02 -50.01 4.86
N HIS A 570 -39.90 -49.04 4.61
CA HIS A 570 -40.90 -48.58 5.57
C HIS A 570 -41.75 -49.78 6.03
N ARG A 571 -41.61 -50.21 7.28
CA ARG A 571 -42.70 -50.92 7.97
C ARG A 571 -43.52 -49.84 8.66
N PRO A 572 -44.78 -49.58 8.28
CA PRO A 572 -45.59 -48.64 9.02
C PRO A 572 -45.73 -49.16 10.46
N ALA A 573 -45.67 -48.24 11.43
CA ALA A 573 -46.04 -48.55 12.80
C ALA A 573 -47.43 -49.21 12.79
N PRO A 574 -47.69 -50.24 13.62
CA PRO A 574 -49.03 -50.81 13.74
C PRO A 574 -49.94 -49.75 14.41
N GLY A 575 -50.58 -48.90 13.60
CA GLY A 575 -51.46 -47.85 14.10
C GLY A 575 -51.91 -46.79 13.09
N ASP A 576 -51.18 -46.55 11.99
CA ASP A 576 -51.58 -45.53 11.02
C ASP A 576 -52.43 -46.13 9.88
N GLU A 577 -53.73 -46.19 10.12
CA GLU A 577 -54.73 -46.25 9.05
C GLU A 577 -54.70 -44.93 8.27
N ASN A 578 -54.25 -45.00 7.02
CA ASN A 578 -54.33 -43.92 6.05
C ASN A 578 -55.80 -43.58 5.73
N PRO A 579 -56.32 -42.36 6.03
CA PRO A 579 -57.70 -42.02 5.72
C PRO A 579 -57.89 -41.52 4.28
N PHE A 580 -56.86 -41.46 3.43
CA PHE A 580 -57.03 -41.04 2.04
C PHE A 580 -56.23 -41.90 1.07
N GLY A 581 -56.95 -42.84 0.45
CA GLY A 581 -56.49 -43.47 -0.78
C GLY A 581 -56.66 -42.53 -1.97
N PHE A 582 -55.57 -42.34 -2.71
CA PHE A 582 -55.53 -42.21 -4.17
C PHE A 582 -54.17 -42.67 -4.68
#